data_AF-A0A2V7UCM4-F1
#
_entry.id   AF-A0A2V7UCM4-F1
#
_cell.length_a   1.000
_cell.length_b   1.000
_cell.length_c   1.000
_cell.angle_alpha   90.00
_cell.angle_beta   90.00
_cell.angle_gamma   90.00
#
_symmetry.space_group_name_H-M   'P 1'
#
loop_
_entity.id
_entity.type
_entity.pdbx_description
1 polymer ?
#
loop_
_entity_poly.entity_id
_entity_poly.type
_entity_poly.pdbx_seq_one_letter_code
_entity_poly.pdbx_strand_id
1 'polypeptide(L)' 'MGDFSISASHHGRGDTSVVLGHGAGGDRRTRTLVELAETLAGSGRQAVLYNFPYSDRGRGAPDAPDVL' A
#
# COMPACT_ATOMS: atom_id res chain seq x y z
N MET A 1 -10.75 -12.86 -13.87
CA MET A 1 -9.84 -12.11 -12.97
C MET A 1 -9.41 -13.09 -11.91
N GLY A 2 -8.15 -13.52 -11.92
CA GLY A 2 -7.65 -14.53 -10.98
C GLY A 2 -7.34 -13.92 -9.62
N ASP A 3 -7.29 -14.77 -8.61
CA ASP A 3 -6.81 -14.37 -7.29
C ASP A 3 -5.34 -13.98 -7.36
N PHE A 4 -4.96 -12.89 -6.70
CA PHE A 4 -3.58 -12.52 -6.53
C PHE A 4 -3.33 -12.13 -5.07
N SER A 5 -2.15 -12.48 -4.57
CA SER A 5 -1.69 -12.13 -3.22
C SER A 5 -0.61 -11.06 -3.31
N ILE A 6 -0.59 -10.16 -2.34
CA ILE A 6 0.38 -9.09 -2.22
C ILE A 6 0.95 -9.06 -0.81
N SER A 7 2.20 -8.63 -0.69
CA SER A 7 2.77 -8.35 0.63
C SER A 7 2.26 -7.01 1.18
N ALA A 8 1.92 -6.99 2.46
CA ALA A 8 1.44 -5.79 3.15
C ALA A 8 2.14 -5.63 4.51
N SER A 9 2.27 -4.38 4.97
CA SER A 9 2.62 -4.07 6.37
C SER A 9 1.38 -3.63 7.13
N HIS A 10 1.35 -3.95 8.42
CA HIS A 10 0.23 -3.66 9.31
C HIS A 10 0.69 -2.79 10.47
N HIS A 11 -0.12 -1.78 10.80
CA HIS A 11 0.17 -0.80 11.84
C HIS A 11 -1.05 -0.64 12.75
N GLY A 12 -0.85 -0.80 14.07
CA GLY A 12 -1.88 -0.64 15.08
C GLY A 12 -2.90 -1.79 15.14
N ARG A 13 -3.95 -1.61 15.94
CA ARG A 13 -5.07 -2.55 16.06
C ARG A 13 -6.33 -1.77 16.38
N GLY A 14 -7.43 -2.05 15.69
CA GLY A 14 -8.72 -1.40 15.91
C GLY A 14 -9.78 -1.92 14.95
N ASP A 15 -11.05 -1.63 15.24
CA ASP A 15 -12.18 -2.18 14.48
C ASP A 15 -12.28 -1.58 13.07
N THR A 16 -11.75 -0.37 12.87
CA THR A 16 -11.71 0.29 11.56
C THR A 16 -10.35 0.11 10.90
N SER A 17 -10.36 -0.43 9.66
CA SER A 17 -9.18 -0.58 8.81
C SER A 17 -9.10 0.50 7.74
N VAL A 18 -7.93 1.13 7.60
CA VAL A 18 -7.61 2.01 6.47
C VAL A 18 -6.55 1.32 5.60
N VAL A 19 -6.88 1.05 4.34
CA VAL A 19 -5.99 0.39 3.39
C VAL A 19 -5.36 1.44 2.48
N LEU A 20 -4.02 1.49 2.45
CA LEU A 20 -3.24 2.53 1.80
C LEU A 20 -2.34 1.96 0.71
N GLY A 21 -2.51 2.47 -0.52
CA GLY A 21 -1.59 2.25 -1.64
C GLY A 21 -0.60 3.41 -1.74
N HIS A 22 0.58 3.15 -2.32
CA HIS A 22 1.61 4.18 -2.50
C HIS A 22 1.29 5.14 -3.66
N GLY A 23 1.94 6.31 -3.64
CA GLY A 23 1.93 7.26 -4.76
C GLY A 23 2.81 6.81 -5.94
N ALA A 24 2.81 7.61 -7.00
CA ALA A 24 3.62 7.35 -8.20
C ALA A 24 5.12 7.23 -7.87
N GLY A 25 5.78 6.22 -8.45
CA GLY A 25 7.21 5.96 -8.28
C GLY A 25 7.66 5.48 -6.89
N GLY A 26 6.74 5.36 -5.92
CA GLY A 26 7.04 4.91 -4.56
C GLY A 26 6.77 3.43 -4.33
N ASP A 27 6.94 3.05 -3.06
CA ASP A 27 6.50 1.77 -2.51
C ASP A 27 5.81 2.01 -1.15
N ARG A 28 5.35 0.94 -0.50
CA ARG A 28 4.71 0.99 0.82
C ARG A 28 5.58 1.53 1.94
N ARG A 29 6.90 1.66 1.73
CA ARG A 29 7.87 2.19 2.71
C ARG A 29 8.12 3.69 2.53
N THR A 30 7.47 4.33 1.56
CA THR A 30 7.53 5.79 1.38
C THR A 30 7.23 6.49 2.70
N ARG A 31 8.13 7.37 3.15
CA ARG A 31 8.11 7.97 4.50
C ARG A 31 6.74 8.56 4.88
N THR A 32 6.15 9.37 4.01
CA THR A 32 4.83 9.99 4.25
C THR A 32 3.73 8.95 4.47
N LEU A 33 3.79 7.82 3.76
CA LEU A 33 2.81 6.75 3.89
C LEU A 33 2.95 6.04 5.25
N VAL A 34 4.18 5.78 5.68
CA VAL A 34 4.49 5.18 6.98
C VAL A 34 4.07 6.10 8.12
N GLU A 35 4.41 7.39 8.05
CA GLU A 35 4.01 8.39 9.06
C GLU A 35 2.49 8.52 9.17
N LEU A 36 1.77 8.47 8.04
CA LEU A 36 0.31 8.42 8.03
C LEU A 36 -0.22 7.15 8.71
N ALA A 37 0.38 5.99 8.42
CA ALA A 37 0.00 4.71 9.02
C ALA A 37 0.15 4.72 10.54
N GLU A 38 1.27 5.24 11.03
CA GLU A 38 1.57 5.36 12.46
C GLU A 38 0.61 6.35 13.14
N THR A 39 0.26 7.45 12.48
CA THR A 39 -0.72 8.42 12.99
C THR A 39 -2.11 7.81 13.08
N LEU A 40 -2.53 7.05 12.06
CA LEU A 40 -3.80 6.32 12.08
C LEU A 40 -3.82 5.27 13.21
N ALA A 41 -2.72 4.53 13.37
CA ALA A 41 -2.54 3.57 14.46
C ALA A 41 -2.67 4.24 15.84
N GLY A 42 -1.98 5.37 16.06
CA GLY A 42 -2.05 6.15 17.29
C GLY A 42 -3.44 6.71 17.61
N SER A 43 -4.31 6.82 16.59
CA SER A 43 -5.70 7.26 16.74
C SER A 43 -6.72 6.13 16.96
N GLY A 44 -6.26 4.89 17.17
CA GLY A 44 -7.10 3.72 17.43
C GLY A 44 -7.68 3.02 16.18
N ARG A 45 -7.23 3.40 14.97
CA ARG A 45 -7.52 2.64 13.74
C ARG A 45 -6.40 1.64 13.49
N GLN A 46 -6.64 0.65 12.65
CA GLN A 46 -5.55 -0.12 12.03
C GLN A 46 -5.29 0.39 10.61
N ALA A 47 -4.01 0.42 10.21
CA ALA A 47 -3.60 0.78 8.86
C ALA A 47 -2.88 -0.40 8.18
N VAL A 48 -3.25 -0.66 6.93
CA VAL A 48 -2.67 -1.72 6.08
C VAL A 48 -2.05 -1.06 4.86
N LEU A 49 -0.74 -1.18 4.68
CA LEU A 49 -0.02 -0.60 3.55
C LEU A 49 0.40 -1.70 2.60
N TYR A 50 0.14 -1.52 1.30
CA TYR A 50 0.45 -2.52 0.28
C TYR A 50 1.20 -1.92 -0.91
N ASN A 51 1.93 -2.77 -1.64
CA ASN A 51 2.51 -2.41 -2.93
C ASN A 51 1.53 -2.73 -4.05
N PHE A 52 1.42 -1.85 -5.05
CA PHE A 52 0.81 -2.27 -6.31
C PHE A 52 1.63 -3.43 -6.92
N PRO A 53 1.00 -4.37 -7.65
CA PRO A 53 1.68 -5.58 -8.12
C PRO A 53 2.93 -5.33 -8.96
N TYR A 54 3.02 -4.20 -9.66
CA TYR A 54 4.22 -3.83 -10.41
C TYR A 54 5.37 -3.42 -9.47
N SER A 55 5.08 -2.66 -8.41
CA SER A 55 6.07 -2.21 -7.42
C SER A 55 6.56 -3.38 -6.55
N ASP A 56 5.68 -4.32 -6.18
CA ASP A 56 6.08 -5.54 -5.46
C ASP A 56 7.00 -6.45 -6.30
N ARG A 57 6.92 -6.35 -7.63
CA ARG A 57 7.83 -7.01 -8.58
C ARG A 57 9.08 -6.17 -8.91
N GLY A 58 9.30 -5.05 -8.23
CA GLY A 58 10.47 -4.18 -8.44
C GLY A 58 10.41 -3.35 -9.72
N ARG A 59 9.24 -3.17 -10.34
CA ARG A 59 9.07 -2.33 -11.53
C ARG A 59 8.70 -0.89 -11.15
N GLY A 60 9.14 0.07 -11.97
CA GLY A 60 8.84 1.50 -11.75
C GLY A 60 7.46 1.96 -12.21
N ALA A 61 6.78 1.19 -13.06
CA ALA A 61 5.49 1.54 -13.64
C ALA A 61 4.62 0.28 -13.87
N PRO A 62 3.29 0.44 -13.91
CA PRO A 62 2.38 -0.62 -14.36
C PRO A 62 2.64 -1.01 -15.82
N ASP A 63 2.08 -2.14 -16.24
CA ASP A 63 2.09 -2.54 -17.64
C ASP A 63 1.37 -1.50 -18.49
N ALA A 64 1.90 -1.21 -19.69
CA ALA A 64 1.27 -0.28 -20.61
C ALA A 64 -0.10 -0.83 -21.03
N PRO A 65 -1.12 0.03 -21.18
CA PRO A 65 -2.40 -0.40 -21.74
C PRO A 65 -2.22 -0.90 -23.18
N ASP A 66 -3.01 -1.90 -23.58
CA ASP A 66 -2.95 -2.50 -24.93
C ASP A 66 -3.39 -1.55 -26.05
N VAL A 67 -3.91 -0.36 -25.71
CA VAL A 67 -4.39 0.64 -26.68
C VAL A 67 -3.90 2.03 -26.30
N LEU A 68 -3.49 2.79 -27.33
CA LEU A 68 -3.30 4.24 -27.31
C LEU A 68 -4.47 4.92 -28.01
#